data_AF-A0A940RLL1-F1
#
_entry.id   AF-A0A940RLL1-F1
#
_cell.length_a   1.000
_cell.length_b   1.000
_cell.length_c   1.000
_cell.angle_alpha   90.00
_cell.angle_beta   90.00
_cell.angle_gamma   90.00
#
_symmetry.space_group_name_H-M   'P 1'
#
loop_
_entity.id
_entity.type
_entity.pdbx_description
1 polymer ?
#
loop_
_entity_poly.entity_id
_entity_poly.type
_entity_poly.pdbx_seq_one_letter_code
_entity_poly.pdbx_strand_id
1 'polypeptide(L)'
;RSSRRPSRATCRCRACAWFSAHDTLDYFRRAEAANGAQAWAEASRFYFVPGMGHCGGGTTRDSFDLLGPLVAWVEQGQAPGQVLAHGAALPGQRPLCPYPTHAHYTGGDVAAPESYTCQAPASRP
;
A
#
# COMPACT_ATOMS: atom_id res chain seq x y z
N ARG A 1 4.32 38.03 17.81
CA ARG A 1 5.43 37.31 17.12
C ARG A 1 5.52 35.90 17.69
N SER A 2 4.80 34.91 17.13
CA SER A 2 5.06 33.48 17.28
C SER A 2 4.02 32.68 16.49
N SER A 3 4.23 32.52 15.19
CA SER A 3 3.47 31.58 14.36
C SER A 3 4.18 30.22 14.43
N ARG A 4 3.73 29.35 15.33
CA ARG A 4 4.11 27.93 15.29
C ARG A 4 3.46 27.31 14.05
N ARG A 5 4.22 27.18 12.97
CA ARG A 5 3.83 26.35 11.82
C ARG A 5 3.73 24.90 12.31
N PRO A 6 2.64 24.17 12.06
CA PRO A 6 2.63 22.74 12.30
C PRO A 6 3.62 22.09 11.34
N SER A 7 4.62 21.40 11.89
CA SER A 7 5.53 20.55 11.15
C SER A 7 4.71 19.56 10.34
N ARG A 8 4.62 19.77 9.03
CA ARG A 8 4.06 18.78 8.10
C ARG A 8 4.99 17.58 8.12
N ALA A 9 4.71 16.60 8.97
CA ALA A 9 5.32 15.29 8.89
C ALA A 9 4.94 14.70 7.53
N THR A 10 5.83 14.86 6.56
CA THR A 10 5.67 14.22 5.27
C THR A 10 6.04 12.77 5.53
N CYS A 11 5.06 11.87 5.65
CA CYS A 11 5.29 10.42 5.62
C CYS A 11 5.81 10.07 4.23
N ARG A 12 7.10 10.32 3.98
CA ARG A 12 7.79 9.79 2.82
C ARG A 12 7.91 8.29 3.07
N CYS A 13 7.19 7.48 2.30
CA CYS A 13 7.47 6.06 2.17
C CYS A 13 8.85 5.92 1.53
N ARG A 14 9.89 6.04 2.34
CA ARG A 14 11.28 5.91 1.92
C ARG A 14 11.65 4.45 2.13
N ALA A 15 11.39 3.63 1.13
CA ALA A 15 11.67 2.20 1.22
C ALA A 15 11.93 1.64 -0.20
N CYS A 16 12.94 0.78 -0.29
CA CYS A 16 13.83 0.48 -1.43
C CYS A 16 14.84 1.61 -1.79
N ALA A 17 16.14 1.31 -1.63
CA ALA A 17 17.27 2.19 -1.99
C ALA A 17 17.76 1.99 -3.44
N TRP A 18 17.27 0.95 -4.11
CA TRP A 18 17.68 0.58 -5.47
C TRP A 18 16.76 1.19 -6.52
N PHE A 19 15.45 1.06 -6.32
CA PHE A 19 14.42 1.57 -7.22
C PHE A 19 13.45 2.43 -6.41
N SER A 20 13.15 3.61 -6.91
CA SER A 20 12.17 4.51 -6.31
C SER A 20 10.78 3.89 -6.44
N ALA A 21 10.13 3.59 -5.31
CA ALA A 21 8.74 3.12 -5.31
C ALA A 21 7.77 4.14 -5.96
N HIS A 22 8.15 5.43 -5.97
CA HIS A 22 7.36 6.47 -6.62
C HIS A 22 7.46 6.39 -8.15
N ASP A 23 8.58 5.95 -8.69
CA ASP A 23 8.75 5.80 -10.14
C ASP A 23 7.85 4.69 -10.67
N THR A 24 7.68 3.61 -9.89
CA THR A 24 6.72 2.55 -10.21
C THR A 24 5.28 3.04 -10.11
N LEU A 25 4.94 3.87 -9.11
CA LEU A 25 3.62 4.51 -9.04
C LEU A 25 3.38 5.45 -10.24
N ASP A 26 4.37 6.22 -10.64
CA ASP A 26 4.26 7.13 -11.78
C ASP A 26 4.09 6.34 -13.09
N TYR A 27 4.79 5.22 -13.24
CA TYR A 27 4.53 4.28 -14.34
C TYR A 27 3.10 3.75 -14.31
N PHE A 28 2.62 3.29 -13.16
CA PHE A 28 1.26 2.76 -12.99
C PHE A 28 0.20 3.79 -13.42
N ARG A 29 0.39 5.07 -13.04
CA ARG A 29 -0.49 6.17 -13.44
C ARG A 29 -0.41 6.51 -14.92
N ARG A 30 0.77 6.45 -15.53
CA ARG A 30 0.92 6.64 -16.99
C ARG A 30 0.24 5.51 -17.76
N ALA A 31 0.35 4.27 -17.28
CA ALA A 31 -0.33 3.12 -17.87
C ALA A 31 -1.86 3.25 -17.74
N GLU A 32 -2.36 3.71 -16.58
CA GLU A 32 -3.77 4.05 -16.41
C GLU A 32 -4.25 5.09 -17.46
N ALA A 33 -3.50 6.17 -17.63
CA ALA A 33 -3.83 7.21 -18.61
C ALA A 33 -3.83 6.70 -20.06
N ALA A 34 -2.94 5.75 -20.40
CA ALA A 34 -2.82 5.19 -21.73
C ALA A 34 -3.91 4.13 -22.04
N ASN A 35 -4.36 3.37 -21.03
CA ASN A 35 -5.31 2.27 -21.21
C ASN A 35 -6.76 2.66 -20.86
N GLY A 36 -6.96 3.80 -20.19
CA GLY A 36 -8.25 4.23 -19.66
C GLY A 36 -8.49 3.68 -18.25
N ALA A 37 -9.03 4.53 -17.37
CA ALA A 37 -9.14 4.25 -15.93
C ALA A 37 -9.92 2.96 -15.63
N GLN A 38 -11.03 2.72 -16.31
CA GLN A 38 -11.86 1.52 -16.07
C GLN A 38 -11.13 0.23 -16.46
N ALA A 39 -10.63 0.14 -17.70
CA ALA A 39 -9.93 -1.04 -18.18
C ALA A 39 -8.67 -1.32 -17.34
N TRP A 40 -7.94 -0.27 -16.95
CA TRP A 40 -6.78 -0.40 -16.08
C TRP A 40 -7.15 -0.90 -14.67
N ALA A 41 -8.23 -0.39 -14.09
CA ALA A 41 -8.74 -0.87 -12.81
C ALA A 41 -9.29 -2.31 -12.88
N GLU A 42 -9.64 -2.84 -14.04
CA GLU A 42 -10.05 -4.23 -14.22
C GLU A 42 -8.88 -5.18 -14.45
N ALA A 43 -7.71 -4.67 -14.87
CA ALA A 43 -6.54 -5.47 -15.23
C ALA A 43 -5.32 -5.29 -14.31
N SER A 44 -5.29 -4.27 -13.47
CA SER A 44 -4.10 -3.94 -12.67
C SER A 44 -4.41 -3.38 -11.28
N ARG A 45 -3.55 -3.77 -10.32
CA ARG A 45 -3.58 -3.34 -8.92
C ARG A 45 -2.16 -2.98 -8.49
N PHE A 46 -2.03 -1.97 -7.64
CA PHE A 46 -0.75 -1.53 -7.10
C PHE A 46 -0.83 -1.52 -5.57
N TYR A 47 0.18 -2.10 -4.92
CA TYR A 47 0.27 -2.19 -3.46
C TYR A 47 1.58 -1.58 -3.00
N PHE A 48 1.50 -0.60 -2.09
CA PHE A 48 2.68 -0.16 -1.36
C PHE A 48 2.94 -1.07 -0.17
N VAL A 49 4.22 -1.37 0.10
CA VAL A 49 4.66 -2.04 1.33
C VAL A 49 5.51 -1.06 2.14
N PRO A 50 4.91 -0.29 3.07
CA PRO A 50 5.62 0.77 3.77
C PRO A 50 6.77 0.20 4.61
N GLY A 51 7.97 0.74 4.45
CA GLY A 51 9.15 0.36 5.23
C GLY A 51 9.90 -0.88 4.71
N MET A 52 9.43 -1.52 3.63
CA MET A 52 10.13 -2.66 3.01
C MET A 52 11.34 -2.21 2.20
N GLY A 53 12.45 -2.92 2.35
CA GLY A 53 13.63 -2.75 1.52
C GLY A 53 13.42 -3.21 0.07
N HIS A 54 14.52 -3.52 -0.62
CA HIS A 54 14.45 -4.11 -1.95
C HIS A 54 13.96 -5.56 -1.83
N CYS A 55 12.77 -5.86 -2.36
CA CYS A 55 12.07 -7.16 -2.32
C CYS A 55 11.69 -7.68 -0.93
N GLY A 56 12.41 -7.28 0.12
CA GLY A 56 12.15 -7.65 1.51
C GLY A 56 13.07 -6.88 2.46
N GLY A 57 13.00 -7.24 3.75
CA GLY A 57 13.79 -6.63 4.81
C GLY A 57 13.34 -5.23 5.22
N GLY A 58 14.08 -4.65 6.16
CA GLY A 58 13.68 -3.43 6.87
C GLY A 58 12.86 -3.71 8.13
N THR A 59 12.58 -2.68 8.92
CA THR A 59 11.74 -2.80 10.11
C THR A 59 10.26 -2.75 9.72
N THR A 60 9.78 -3.79 9.03
CA THR A 60 8.42 -3.84 8.50
C THR A 60 7.80 -5.25 8.52
N ARG A 61 6.60 -5.34 7.94
CA ARG A 61 5.87 -6.57 7.62
C ARG A 61 6.05 -6.85 6.13
N ASP A 62 7.13 -7.55 5.79
CA ASP A 62 7.62 -7.79 4.42
C ASP A 62 7.18 -9.14 3.82
N SER A 63 6.43 -9.96 4.56
CA SER A 63 5.88 -11.23 4.09
C SER A 63 4.39 -11.12 3.81
N PHE A 64 3.98 -11.53 2.61
CA PHE A 64 2.59 -11.50 2.12
C PHE A 64 2.45 -12.42 0.90
N ASP A 65 1.23 -12.87 0.60
CA ASP A 65 0.91 -13.66 -0.60
C ASP A 65 0.13 -12.81 -1.62
N LEU A 66 0.78 -12.53 -2.76
CA LEU A 66 0.12 -11.94 -3.93
C LEU A 66 -0.13 -12.95 -5.05
N LEU A 67 0.43 -14.15 -4.96
CA LEU A 67 0.28 -15.17 -6.00
C LEU A 67 -1.12 -15.79 -5.92
N GLY A 68 -1.58 -16.18 -4.74
CA GLY A 68 -2.93 -16.73 -4.55
C GLY A 68 -4.02 -15.78 -5.07
N PRO A 69 -4.04 -14.50 -4.65
CA PRO A 69 -5.01 -13.54 -5.16
C PRO A 69 -4.88 -13.25 -6.66
N LEU A 70 -3.67 -13.31 -7.23
CA LEU A 70 -3.48 -13.18 -8.68
C LEU A 70 -4.08 -14.36 -9.45
N VAL A 71 -3.88 -15.59 -8.97
CA VAL A 71 -4.48 -16.80 -9.56
C VAL A 71 -6.00 -16.72 -9.49
N ALA A 72 -6.57 -16.38 -8.34
CA ALA A 72 -8.02 -16.19 -8.19
C ALA A 72 -8.57 -15.10 -9.11
N TRP A 73 -7.81 -14.04 -9.35
CA TRP A 73 -8.21 -12.98 -10.28
C TRP A 73 -8.26 -13.48 -11.73
N VAL A 74 -7.19 -14.13 -12.18
CA VAL A 74 -7.08 -14.63 -13.57
C VAL A 74 -8.09 -15.74 -13.85
N GLU A 75 -8.24 -16.68 -12.92
CA GLU A 75 -9.04 -17.89 -13.13
C GLU A 75 -10.52 -17.73 -12.76
N GLN A 76 -10.83 -16.84 -11.81
CA GLN A 76 -12.17 -16.73 -11.22
C GLN A 76 -12.76 -15.32 -11.29
N GLY A 77 -12.04 -14.36 -11.90
CA GLY A 77 -12.47 -12.97 -12.00
C GLY A 77 -12.48 -12.22 -10.67
N GLN A 78 -11.87 -12.77 -9.62
CA GLN A 78 -11.87 -12.20 -8.27
C GLN A 78 -10.68 -11.28 -8.08
N ALA A 79 -10.85 -9.99 -8.40
CA ALA A 79 -9.78 -9.00 -8.25
C ALA A 79 -9.31 -8.91 -6.79
N PRO A 80 -7.99 -8.79 -6.55
CA PRO A 80 -7.47 -8.78 -5.20
C PRO A 80 -7.87 -7.48 -4.48
N GLY A 81 -8.36 -7.65 -3.26
CA GLY A 81 -8.67 -6.58 -2.32
C GLY A 81 -7.46 -6.27 -1.43
N GLN A 82 -7.67 -6.28 -0.12
CA GLN A 82 -6.59 -6.17 0.86
C GLN A 82 -5.80 -7.48 0.97
N VAL A 83 -4.49 -7.38 1.19
CA VAL A 83 -3.60 -8.54 1.40
C VAL A 83 -2.91 -8.40 2.74
N LEU A 84 -2.99 -9.42 3.59
CA LEU A 84 -2.37 -9.34 4.92
C LEU A 84 -0.86 -9.48 4.82
N ALA A 85 -0.14 -8.48 5.33
CA ALA A 85 1.30 -8.53 5.50
C ALA A 85 1.67 -8.77 6.96
N HIS A 86 2.71 -9.57 7.16
CA HIS A 86 3.35 -9.85 8.45
C HIS A 86 4.88 -9.82 8.31
N GLY A 87 5.62 -9.89 9.41
CA GLY A 87 7.08 -9.95 9.36
C GLY A 87 7.70 -10.20 10.73
N ALA A 88 8.97 -10.59 10.75
CA ALA A 88 9.67 -10.86 12.00
C ALA A 88 10.03 -9.59 12.78
N ALA A 89 10.20 -8.46 12.07
CA ALA A 89 10.67 -7.21 12.66
C ALA A 89 9.57 -6.42 13.40
N LEU A 90 8.30 -6.61 13.03
CA LEU A 90 7.14 -5.97 13.65
C LEU A 90 6.05 -7.01 13.96
N PRO A 91 5.61 -7.15 15.22
CA PRO A 91 4.58 -8.12 15.58
C PRO A 91 3.23 -7.79 14.93
N GLY A 92 2.40 -8.80 14.76
CA GLY A 92 1.05 -8.65 14.22
C GLY A 92 0.98 -8.48 12.71
N GLN A 93 -0.22 -8.21 12.20
CA GLN A 93 -0.50 -8.10 10.77
C GLN A 93 -0.99 -6.71 10.41
N ARG A 94 -0.75 -6.30 9.16
CA ARG A 94 -1.32 -5.07 8.61
C ARG A 94 -1.78 -5.31 7.18
N PRO A 95 -3.00 -4.89 6.80
CA PRO A 95 -3.44 -5.00 5.42
C PRO A 95 -2.59 -4.11 4.51
N LEU A 96 -2.13 -4.67 3.40
CA LEU A 96 -1.71 -3.95 2.21
C LEU A 96 -2.97 -3.60 1.43
N CYS A 97 -3.09 -2.32 1.10
CA CYS A 97 -4.28 -1.79 0.46
C CYS A 97 -4.01 -1.50 -1.02
N PRO A 98 -4.98 -1.72 -1.91
CA PRO A 98 -4.84 -1.33 -3.30
C PRO A 98 -4.82 0.21 -3.39
N TYR A 99 -3.82 0.74 -4.09
CA TYR A 99 -3.71 2.17 -4.39
C TYR A 99 -5.02 2.67 -5.04
N PRO A 100 -5.53 3.87 -4.68
CA PRO A 100 -4.90 4.91 -3.86
C PRO A 100 -5.09 4.77 -2.35
N THR A 101 -5.71 3.69 -1.88
CA THR A 101 -6.00 3.51 -0.46
C THR A 101 -4.77 3.06 0.34
N HIS A 102 -4.79 3.30 1.64
CA HIS A 102 -3.77 2.87 2.60
C HIS A 102 -4.42 2.40 3.89
N ALA A 103 -3.72 1.56 4.66
CA ALA A 103 -4.23 1.07 5.93
C ALA A 103 -4.33 2.21 6.96
N HIS A 104 -5.56 2.54 7.35
CA HIS A 104 -5.87 3.54 8.35
C HIS A 104 -6.31 2.85 9.64
N TYR A 105 -5.66 3.18 10.76
CA TYR A 105 -6.02 2.63 12.06
C TYR A 105 -7.38 3.19 12.51
N THR A 106 -8.29 2.30 12.89
CA THR A 106 -9.66 2.64 13.31
C THR A 106 -9.95 2.33 14.77
N GLY A 107 -9.03 1.66 15.48
CA GLY A 107 -9.15 1.32 16.90
C GLY A 107 -8.96 -0.16 17.19
N GLY A 108 -8.66 -0.51 18.45
CA GLY A 108 -8.43 -1.89 18.90
C GLY A 108 -6.96 -2.21 19.15
N ASP A 109 -6.54 -3.44 18.84
CA ASP A 109 -5.16 -3.88 18.98
C ASP A 109 -4.35 -3.51 17.73
N VAL A 110 -3.27 -2.75 17.92
CA VAL A 110 -2.35 -2.32 16.84
C VAL A 110 -1.63 -3.48 16.14
N ALA A 111 -1.61 -4.67 16.74
CA ALA A 111 -1.09 -5.89 16.12
C ALA A 111 -2.15 -6.64 15.30
N ALA A 112 -3.44 -6.33 15.46
CA ALA A 112 -4.52 -7.05 14.83
C ALA A 112 -4.93 -6.39 13.49
N PRO A 113 -5.12 -7.17 12.41
CA PRO A 113 -5.44 -6.61 11.10
C PRO A 113 -6.82 -5.92 11.06
N GLU A 114 -7.79 -6.38 11.86
CA GLU A 114 -9.14 -5.82 11.98
C GLU A 114 -9.18 -4.40 12.58
N SER A 115 -8.09 -3.97 13.22
CA SER A 115 -7.93 -2.61 13.72
C SER A 115 -7.62 -1.58 12.62
N TYR A 116 -7.59 -2.02 11.36
CA TYR A 116 -7.27 -1.20 10.20
C TYR A 116 -8.32 -1.32 9.11
N THR A 117 -8.58 -0.23 8.40
CA THR A 117 -9.41 -0.19 7.19
C THR A 117 -8.66 0.49 6.06
N CYS A 118 -8.81 0.00 4.83
CA CYS A 118 -8.23 0.65 3.66
C CYS A 118 -9.01 1.92 3.35
N GLN A 119 -8.37 3.09 3.46
CA GLN A 119 -8.98 4.39 3.21
C GLN A 119 -8.16 5.19 2.21
N ALA A 120 -8.83 5.94 1.33
CA ALA A 120 -8.15 6.91 0.49
C ALA A 120 -7.50 8.00 1.35
N PRO A 121 -6.34 8.55 0.96
CA PRO A 121 -5.79 9.73 1.63
C PRO A 121 -6.83 10.84 1.58
N ALA A 122 -7.01 11.56 2.70
CA ALA A 122 -7.87 12.73 2.74
C ALA A 122 -7.43 13.71 1.63
N SER A 123 -8.38 14.17 0.82
CA SER A 123 -8.12 15.22 -0.16
C SER A 123 -7.56 16.43 0.58
N ARG A 124 -6.36 16.87 0.20
CA ARG A 124 -5.86 18.16 0.67
C ARG A 124 -6.77 19.25 0.10
N PRO A 125 -7.37 20.14 0.92
CA PRO A 125 -8.00 21.34 0.41
C PRO A 125 -6.97 22.25 -0.28
#